data_AF-A0A917GLC2-F1
#
_entry.id   AF-A0A917GLC2-F1
#
_cell.length_a   1.000
_cell.length_b   1.000
_cell.length_c   1.000
_cell.angle_alpha   90.00
_cell.angle_beta   90.00
_cell.angle_gamma   90.00
#
_symmetry.space_group_name_H-M   'P 1'
#
loop_
_entity.id
_entity.type
_entity.pdbx_description
1 polymer ?
#
loop_
_entity_poly.entity_id
_entity_poly.type
_entity_poly.pdbx_seq_one_letter_code
_entity_poly.pdbx_strand_id
1 'polypeptide(L)'
;MNKKTILFSGVTMILLVIGLWYFGFFNRFNYLTAKNDIAKNTPQKIWIGELIISPRDMNKISAKYGFENIGFGCVVSTTELNGIEIYNAQIEKYLTKINGTAWKSNYIKELDSLTKLKQQEWKDKFN
;
A
#
# COMPACT_ATOMS: atom_id res chain seq x y z
N MET A 1 -14.98 -32.86 26.34
CA MET A 1 -15.59 -31.92 25.38
C MET A 1 -16.52 -32.70 24.46
N ASN A 2 -17.76 -32.24 24.22
CA ASN A 2 -18.73 -33.04 23.45
C ASN A 2 -18.39 -32.97 21.94
N LYS A 3 -18.78 -34.01 21.17
CA LYS A 3 -18.50 -34.09 19.72
C LYS A 3 -19.04 -32.89 18.92
N LYS A 4 -20.20 -32.35 19.30
CA LYS A 4 -20.79 -31.14 18.68
C LYS A 4 -19.96 -29.89 18.97
N THR A 5 -19.40 -29.75 20.18
CA THR A 5 -18.50 -28.64 20.56
C THR A 5 -17.21 -28.69 19.75
N ILE A 6 -16.61 -29.88 19.60
CA ILE A 6 -15.41 -30.06 18.76
C ILE A 6 -15.70 -29.67 17.31
N LEU A 7 -16.83 -30.12 16.77
CA LEU A 7 -17.21 -29.86 15.37
C LEU A 7 -17.53 -28.37 15.13
N PHE A 8 -18.23 -27.74 16.07
CA PHE A 8 -18.51 -26.29 16.02
C PHE A 8 -17.22 -25.47 16.07
N SER A 9 -16.33 -25.74 17.03
CA SER A 9 -15.04 -25.05 17.14
C SER A 9 -14.18 -25.23 15.89
N GLY A 10 -14.17 -26.42 15.30
CA GLY A 10 -13.46 -26.68 14.05
C GLY A 10 -13.98 -25.84 12.88
N VAL A 11 -15.31 -25.78 12.70
CA VAL A 11 -15.93 -24.97 11.65
C VAL A 11 -15.67 -23.48 11.86
N THR A 12 -15.81 -22.98 13.09
CA THR A 12 -15.51 -21.58 13.40
C THR A 12 -14.06 -21.23 13.09
N MET A 13 -13.11 -22.10 13.43
CA MET A 13 -11.69 -21.89 13.14
C MET A 13 -11.42 -21.84 11.63
N ILE A 14 -12.04 -22.73 10.86
CA ILE A 14 -11.92 -22.74 9.39
C ILE A 14 -12.44 -21.44 8.79
N LEU A 15 -13.63 -20.98 9.20
CA LEU A 15 -14.20 -19.73 8.73
C LEU A 15 -13.32 -18.52 9.06
N LEU A 16 -12.72 -18.49 10.25
CA LEU A 16 -11.77 -17.44 10.63
C LEU A 16 -10.53 -17.43 9.73
N VAL A 17 -9.93 -18.60 9.45
CA VAL A 17 -8.76 -18.71 8.58
C VAL A 17 -9.09 -18.25 7.15
N ILE A 18 -10.24 -18.66 6.61
CA ILE A 18 -10.72 -18.21 5.29
C ILE A 18 -10.89 -16.69 5.27
N GLY A 19 -11.50 -16.12 6.32
CA GLY A 19 -11.65 -14.68 6.45
C GLY A 19 -10.30 -13.95 6.47
N LEU A 20 -9.37 -14.39 7.31
CA LEU A 20 -8.01 -13.81 7.38
C LEU A 20 -7.29 -13.90 6.03
N TRP A 21 -7.41 -15.02 5.34
CA TRP A 21 -6.83 -15.20 4.01
C TRP A 21 -7.45 -14.27 2.97
N TYR A 22 -8.78 -14.14 2.95
CA TYR A 22 -9.50 -13.26 2.04
C TYR A 22 -9.09 -11.79 2.21
N PHE A 23 -8.94 -11.33 3.44
CA PHE A 23 -8.46 -9.97 3.76
C PHE A 23 -6.95 -9.78 3.60
N GLY A 24 -6.24 -10.77 3.04
CA GLY A 24 -4.83 -10.66 2.74
C GLY A 24 -3.92 -10.63 3.97
N PHE A 25 -4.38 -11.15 5.11
CA PHE A 25 -3.60 -11.15 6.37
C PHE A 25 -2.24 -11.85 6.23
N PHE A 26 -2.16 -12.87 5.38
CA PHE A 26 -0.94 -13.65 5.14
C PHE A 26 -0.06 -13.08 4.01
N ASN A 27 -0.48 -12.00 3.36
CA ASN A 27 0.31 -11.38 2.30
C ASN A 27 1.40 -10.47 2.86
N ARG A 28 2.46 -10.22 2.10
CA ARG A 28 3.60 -9.38 2.51
C ARG A 28 3.15 -8.02 3.04
N PHE A 29 2.26 -7.36 2.30
CA PHE A 29 1.65 -6.10 2.70
C PHE A 29 0.27 -6.38 3.29
N ASN A 30 0.15 -6.19 4.60
CA ASN A 30 -1.07 -6.38 5.37
C ASN A 30 -1.11 -5.41 6.57
N TYR A 31 -2.16 -5.47 7.38
CA TYR A 31 -2.33 -4.63 8.56
C TYR A 31 -1.14 -4.67 9.54
N LEU A 32 -0.65 -5.86 9.89
CA LEU A 32 0.45 -6.04 10.85
C LEU A 32 1.76 -5.51 10.29
N THR A 33 2.05 -5.77 9.01
CA THR A 33 3.25 -5.22 8.37
C THR A 33 3.21 -3.70 8.37
N ALA A 34 2.06 -3.07 8.11
CA ALA A 34 1.94 -1.62 8.18
C ALA A 34 2.25 -1.07 9.58
N LYS A 35 1.74 -1.73 10.63
CA LYS A 35 2.06 -1.33 12.02
C LYS A 35 3.53 -1.48 12.33
N ASN A 36 4.15 -2.57 11.89
CA ASN A 36 5.60 -2.79 12.05
C ASN A 36 6.41 -1.71 11.33
N ASP A 37 6.07 -1.37 10.10
CA ASP A 37 6.80 -0.40 9.29
C ASP A 37 6.67 1.02 9.86
N ILE A 38 5.48 1.38 10.36
CA ILE A 38 5.27 2.62 11.11
C ILE A 38 6.12 2.63 12.39
N ALA A 39 6.12 1.53 13.16
CA ALA A 39 6.88 1.44 14.41
C ALA A 39 8.41 1.56 14.17
N LYS A 40 8.88 1.11 13.00
CA LYS A 40 10.28 1.22 12.58
C LYS A 40 10.63 2.55 11.91
N ASN A 41 9.68 3.48 11.78
CA ASN A 41 9.82 4.73 11.02
C ASN A 41 10.23 4.51 9.55
N THR A 42 9.79 3.39 8.95
CA THR A 42 10.01 3.07 7.53
C THR A 42 8.69 2.87 6.79
N PRO A 43 7.73 3.81 6.85
CA PRO A 43 6.45 3.65 6.19
C PRO A 43 6.61 3.61 4.66
N GLN A 44 5.85 2.73 4.01
CA GLN A 44 5.88 2.58 2.55
C GLN A 44 4.48 2.81 1.98
N LYS A 45 4.36 3.39 0.78
CA LYS A 45 3.13 3.32 -0.03
C LYS A 45 3.35 2.36 -1.18
N ILE A 46 2.43 1.41 -1.30
CA ILE A 46 2.50 0.37 -2.31
C ILE A 46 1.64 0.79 -3.50
N TRP A 47 2.24 0.78 -4.68
CA TRP A 47 1.59 1.09 -5.94
C TRP A 47 1.43 -0.16 -6.78
N ILE A 48 0.23 -0.37 -7.31
CA ILE A 48 -0.14 -1.50 -8.17
C ILE A 48 -0.36 -0.97 -9.58
N GLY A 49 0.03 -1.76 -10.56
CA GLY A 49 -0.10 -1.43 -11.98
C GLY A 49 1.15 -0.80 -12.58
N GLU A 50 1.01 -0.38 -13.83
CA GLU A 50 2.08 0.29 -14.56
C GLU A 50 2.24 1.73 -14.06
N LEU A 51 3.47 2.11 -13.72
CA LEU A 51 3.78 3.43 -13.18
C LEU A 51 4.47 4.28 -14.23
N ILE A 52 3.85 5.41 -14.58
CA ILE A 52 4.43 6.40 -15.50
C ILE A 52 5.74 6.99 -14.93
N ILE A 53 5.82 7.11 -13.60
CA ILE A 53 7.00 7.58 -12.89
C ILE A 53 7.57 6.41 -12.07
N SER A 54 8.89 6.23 -12.11
CA SER A 54 9.54 5.21 -11.29
C SER A 54 9.38 5.51 -9.79
N PRO A 55 9.24 4.49 -8.92
CA PRO A 55 9.19 4.70 -7.47
C PRO A 55 10.40 5.50 -6.94
N ARG A 56 11.58 5.32 -7.55
CA ARG A 56 12.79 6.11 -7.22
C ARG A 56 12.58 7.61 -7.42
N ASP A 57 11.92 8.00 -8.50
CA ASP A 57 11.63 9.42 -8.77
C ASP A 57 10.50 9.94 -7.89
N MET A 58 9.47 9.13 -7.61
CA MET A 58 8.45 9.47 -6.62
C MET A 58 9.07 9.71 -5.23
N ASN A 59 10.11 8.95 -4.87
CA ASN A 59 10.79 9.04 -3.58
C ASN A 59 11.53 10.36 -3.36
N LYS A 60 11.94 11.04 -4.44
CA LYS A 60 12.49 12.40 -4.35
C LYS A 60 11.48 13.39 -3.78
N ILE A 61 10.19 13.14 -4.02
CA ILE A 61 9.08 13.94 -3.51
C ILE A 61 8.61 13.39 -2.16
N SER A 62 8.39 12.09 -2.04
CA SER A 62 7.79 11.50 -0.83
C SER A 62 8.69 11.57 0.41
N ALA A 63 10.00 11.70 0.25
CA ALA A 63 10.94 11.81 1.35
C ALA A 63 10.57 12.95 2.33
N LYS A 64 10.11 14.10 1.82
CA LYS A 64 9.70 15.23 2.68
C LYS A 64 8.40 14.97 3.47
N TYR A 65 7.60 14.02 3.01
CA TYR A 65 6.39 13.54 3.70
C TYR A 65 6.68 12.33 4.60
N GLY A 66 7.92 11.84 4.62
CA GLY A 66 8.39 10.80 5.53
C GLY A 66 8.04 9.37 5.13
N PHE A 67 7.92 9.07 3.83
CA PHE A 67 7.67 7.69 3.34
C PHE A 67 8.37 7.38 2.02
N GLU A 68 8.45 6.08 1.70
CA GLU A 68 8.93 5.58 0.41
C GLU A 68 7.79 4.97 -0.41
N ASN A 69 7.91 5.03 -1.72
CA ASN A 69 7.03 4.36 -2.67
C ASN A 69 7.68 3.06 -3.12
N ILE A 70 6.87 2.01 -3.19
CA ILE A 70 7.26 0.70 -3.71
C ILE A 70 6.28 0.32 -4.82
N GLY A 71 6.81 -0.02 -6.00
CA GLY A 71 6.02 -0.64 -7.06
C GLY A 71 5.86 -2.13 -6.77
N PHE A 72 4.62 -2.62 -6.72
CA PHE A 72 4.31 -4.03 -6.52
C PHE A 72 4.33 -4.80 -7.84
N GLY A 73 3.90 -4.15 -8.92
CA GLY A 73 3.77 -4.75 -10.25
C GLY A 73 2.32 -4.75 -10.75
N CYS A 74 2.11 -5.31 -11.94
CA CYS A 74 0.81 -5.30 -12.61
C CYS A 74 -0.07 -6.52 -12.29
N VAL A 75 0.55 -7.66 -12.01
CA VAL A 75 -0.18 -8.91 -11.74
C VAL A 75 -0.32 -9.08 -10.23
N VAL A 76 -1.54 -8.90 -9.73
CA VAL A 76 -1.87 -9.05 -8.31
C VAL A 76 -3.09 -9.94 -8.14
N SER A 77 -3.05 -10.84 -7.17
CA SER A 77 -4.23 -11.59 -6.76
C SER A 77 -5.18 -10.70 -5.95
N THR A 78 -6.45 -11.10 -5.85
CA THR A 78 -7.44 -10.38 -5.05
C THR A 78 -7.05 -10.29 -3.57
N THR A 79 -6.48 -11.35 -3.00
CA THR A 79 -6.06 -11.32 -1.59
C THR A 79 -4.88 -10.38 -1.39
N GLU A 80 -3.94 -10.32 -2.33
CA GLU A 80 -2.82 -9.35 -2.29
C GLU A 80 -3.33 -7.92 -2.38
N LEU A 81 -4.26 -7.65 -3.30
CA LEU A 81 -4.90 -6.35 -3.44
C LEU A 81 -5.56 -5.93 -2.12
N ASN A 82 -6.37 -6.81 -1.52
CA ASN A 82 -7.03 -6.53 -0.23
C ASN A 82 -6.02 -6.23 0.89
N GLY A 83 -4.92 -7.01 0.96
CA GLY A 83 -3.85 -6.78 1.92
C GLY A 83 -3.16 -5.43 1.71
N ILE A 84 -2.86 -5.08 0.46
CA ILE A 84 -2.23 -3.81 0.07
C ILE A 84 -3.14 -2.62 0.39
N GLU A 85 -4.44 -2.72 0.11
CA GLU A 85 -5.40 -1.67 0.44
C GLU A 85 -5.45 -1.41 1.95
N ILE A 86 -5.53 -2.47 2.76
CA ILE A 86 -5.51 -2.37 4.23
C ILE A 86 -4.18 -1.78 4.70
N TYR A 87 -3.06 -2.24 4.16
CA TYR A 87 -1.72 -1.74 4.48
C TYR A 87 -1.63 -0.23 4.18
N ASN A 88 -1.93 0.17 2.94
CA ASN A 88 -1.88 1.55 2.50
C ASN A 88 -2.81 2.45 3.32
N ALA A 89 -3.99 1.97 3.71
CA ALA A 89 -4.90 2.73 4.57
C ALA A 89 -4.31 3.02 5.96
N GLN A 90 -3.55 2.09 6.55
CA GLN A 90 -2.85 2.34 7.82
C GLN A 90 -1.73 3.36 7.65
N ILE A 91 -0.97 3.26 6.55
CA ILE A 91 0.10 4.21 6.23
C ILE A 91 -0.49 5.60 5.99
N GLU A 92 -1.56 5.73 5.21
CA GLU A 92 -2.21 7.02 4.96
C GLU A 92 -2.73 7.67 6.24
N LYS A 93 -3.30 6.89 7.17
CA LYS A 93 -3.69 7.40 8.50
C LYS A 93 -2.49 7.95 9.27
N TYR A 94 -1.37 7.22 9.27
CA TYR A 94 -0.14 7.66 9.91
C TYR A 94 0.41 8.94 9.28
N LEU A 95 0.52 8.98 7.95
CA LEU A 95 1.01 10.14 7.20
C LEU A 95 0.12 11.37 7.41
N THR A 96 -1.19 11.18 7.51
CA THR A 96 -2.14 12.26 7.83
C THR A 96 -1.91 12.81 9.23
N LYS A 97 -1.60 11.94 10.20
CA LYS A 97 -1.30 12.36 11.57
C LYS A 97 -0.05 13.23 11.64
N ILE A 98 0.99 12.93 10.86
CA ILE A 98 2.28 13.64 10.94
C ILE A 98 2.38 14.85 9.99
N ASN A 99 1.65 14.85 8.86
CA ASN A 99 1.75 15.89 7.83
C ASN A 99 0.49 16.79 7.71
N GLY A 100 -0.60 16.45 8.41
CA GLY A 100 -1.90 17.14 8.31
C GLY A 100 -2.69 16.77 7.05
N THR A 101 -4.00 17.00 7.03
CA THR A 101 -4.95 16.45 6.03
C THR A 101 -4.67 16.81 4.57
N ALA A 102 -3.95 17.90 4.31
CA ALA A 102 -3.62 18.36 2.96
C ALA A 102 -2.42 17.62 2.32
N TRP A 103 -1.67 16.80 3.07
CA TRP A 103 -0.43 16.20 2.57
C TRP A 103 -0.64 15.39 1.28
N LYS A 104 -1.73 14.61 1.21
CA LYS A 104 -2.02 13.73 0.08
C LYS A 104 -2.30 14.51 -1.20
N SER A 105 -3.06 15.60 -1.10
CA SER A 105 -3.37 16.43 -2.29
C SER A 105 -2.15 17.21 -2.76
N ASN A 106 -1.30 17.70 -1.84
CA ASN A 106 -0.04 18.34 -2.19
C ASN A 106 0.93 17.35 -2.85
N TYR A 107 1.06 16.15 -2.28
CA TYR A 107 1.87 15.08 -2.85
C TYR A 107 1.46 14.72 -4.28
N ILE A 108 0.15 14.55 -4.53
CA ILE A 108 -0.37 14.26 -5.88
C ILE A 108 -0.07 15.40 -6.85
N LYS A 109 -0.28 16.66 -6.46
CA LYS A 109 0.05 17.82 -7.32
C LYS A 109 1.52 17.86 -7.73
N GLU A 110 2.41 17.49 -6.83
CA GLU A 110 3.85 17.45 -7.12
C GLU A 110 4.21 16.30 -8.06
N LEU A 111 3.59 15.12 -7.87
CA LEU A 111 3.72 14.01 -8.82
C LEU A 111 3.18 14.37 -10.21
N ASP A 112 2.07 15.10 -10.29
CA ASP A 112 1.48 15.53 -11.57
C ASP A 112 2.41 16.49 -12.32
N SER A 113 3.03 17.43 -11.59
CA SER A 113 4.04 18.33 -12.16
C SER A 113 5.24 17.54 -12.69
N LEU A 114 5.75 16.56 -11.93
CA LEU A 114 6.84 15.69 -12.37
C LEU A 114 6.46 14.87 -13.60
N THR A 115 5.22 14.37 -13.65
CA THR A 115 4.71 13.58 -14.78
C THR A 115 4.71 14.40 -16.07
N LYS A 116 4.19 15.63 -15.98
CA LYS A 116 4.13 16.55 -17.12
C LYS A 116 5.51 16.90 -17.67
N LEU A 117 6.48 17.16 -16.79
CA LEU A 117 7.86 17.42 -17.19
C LEU A 117 8.45 16.25 -17.96
N LYS A 118 8.32 15.02 -17.44
CA LYS A 118 8.81 13.82 -18.12
C LYS A 118 8.13 13.56 -19.46
N GLN A 119 6.82 13.82 -19.55
CA GLN A 119 6.09 13.70 -20.81
C GLN A 119 6.59 14.71 -21.85
N GLN A 120 6.91 15.94 -21.44
CA GLN A 120 7.46 16.95 -22.33
C GLN A 120 8.86 16.58 -22.79
N GLU A 121 9.75 16.18 -21.89
CA GLU A 121 11.10 15.70 -22.22
C GLU A 121 11.08 14.54 -23.22
N TRP A 122 10.13 13.61 -23.07
CA TRP A 122 9.95 12.51 -24.00
C TRP A 122 9.53 13.01 -25.39
N LYS A 123 8.56 13.92 -25.45
CA LYS A 123 8.12 14.53 -26.72
C LYS A 123 9.26 15.28 -27.41
N ASP A 124 10.04 16.06 -26.67
CA ASP A 124 11.13 16.87 -27.23
C ASP A 124 12.31 16.00 -27.72
N LYS A 125 12.46 14.79 -27.18
CA LYS A 125 13.52 13.85 -27.55
C LYS A 125 13.20 13.02 -28.81
N PHE A 126 11.92 12.79 -29.08
CA PHE A 126 11.46 11.83 -30.08
C PHE A 126 10.57 12.43 -31.18
N ASN A 127 10.26 13.73 -31.12
CA ASN A 127 9.70 14.53 -32.21
C ASN A 127 10.77 15.48 -32.77
#